data_AF-B1HRZ7-F1
#
_entry.id   AF-B1HRZ7-F1
#
_cell.length_a   1.000
_cell.length_b   1.000
_cell.length_c   1.000
_cell.angle_alpha   90.00
_cell.angle_beta   90.00
_cell.angle_gamma   90.00
#
_symmetry.space_group_name_H-M   'P 1'
#
loop_
_entity.id
_entity.type
_entity.pdbx_description
1 polymer ?
#
loop_
_entity_poly.entity_id
_entity_poly.type
_entity_poly.pdbx_seq_one_letter_code
_entity_poly.pdbx_strand_id
1 'polypeptide(L)'
;MELTTLEAIQYCIDEGIEGAEKRLQSYERRGRIDNSSVLEALIKDLLTIHVTCELKTDEEGEILKGKERRFLLGEKRSERAERLDGRRSNGANREEDRNLLDEHIFRTIVKLEPKYWNYEKDTVVITTTELIQHYALINPNEIEHKKILKIIKENIFGESKLVYAHQITEYIRGYIRDTNRNILTSSLNALEKNDRIILSYRYFVADKTGNNEVDEFGYTAKKAQIESEIDDFNYRNNTRYTLNAFQKMRAKEKRFRKEKERDFLVHMEKKCDILVYKKNVIRILNKESIQVPPKLSTQVYSDILLKRVKAHYIEASSTLDGSFFERYRSFILAKVIESFGVELPDWCLEYFERYKNGFGEVQFHIDLLSDDEKLAIGILDTNITEEEVVSQLPF
;
A
#
# COMPACT_ATOMS: atom_id res chain seq x y z
N MET A 1 -26.03 31.73 -10.43
CA MET A 1 -26.84 30.91 -11.37
C MET A 1 -26.78 29.49 -10.86
N GLU A 2 -27.92 28.87 -10.56
CA GLU A 2 -27.96 27.46 -10.17
C GLU A 2 -27.95 26.63 -11.46
N LEU A 3 -26.86 25.90 -11.69
CA LEU A 3 -26.73 24.96 -12.79
C LEU A 3 -27.13 23.57 -12.30
N THR A 4 -27.89 22.82 -13.10
CA THR A 4 -28.01 21.38 -12.90
C THR A 4 -26.66 20.70 -13.15
N THR A 5 -26.47 19.49 -12.62
CA THR A 5 -25.21 18.74 -12.77
C THR A 5 -24.83 18.51 -14.24
N LEU A 6 -25.81 18.33 -15.13
CA LEU A 6 -25.58 18.18 -16.56
C LEU A 6 -25.11 19.50 -17.20
N GLU A 7 -25.78 20.60 -16.89
CA GLU A 7 -25.41 21.93 -17.40
C GLU A 7 -24.03 22.37 -16.88
N ALA A 8 -23.70 22.01 -15.64
CA ALA A 8 -22.37 22.23 -15.06
C ALA A 8 -21.25 21.47 -15.80
N ILE A 9 -21.49 20.21 -16.17
CA ILE A 9 -20.54 19.42 -16.96
C ILE A 9 -20.40 20.01 -18.37
N GLN A 10 -21.52 20.36 -19.00
CA GLN A 10 -21.51 20.94 -20.34
C GLN A 10 -20.78 22.29 -20.37
N TYR A 11 -21.03 23.12 -19.36
CA TYR A 11 -20.31 24.39 -19.21
C TYR A 11 -18.79 24.20 -19.06
N CYS A 12 -18.35 23.18 -18.33
CA CYS A 12 -16.92 22.85 -18.25
C CYS A 12 -16.33 22.35 -19.58
N ILE A 13 -17.12 21.69 -20.43
CA ILE A 13 -16.69 21.25 -21.77
C ILE A 13 -16.56 22.46 -22.69
N ASP A 14 -17.54 23.35 -22.68
CA ASP A 14 -17.57 24.55 -23.51
C ASP A 14 -16.38 25.48 -23.18
N GLU A 15 -15.94 25.48 -21.91
CA GLU A 15 -14.78 26.23 -21.39
C GLU A 15 -13.45 25.45 -21.51
N GLY A 16 -13.45 24.27 -22.13
CA GLY A 16 -12.25 23.52 -22.51
C GLY A 16 -11.52 22.81 -21.37
N ILE A 17 -12.20 22.47 -20.27
CA ILE A 17 -11.60 21.76 -19.13
C ILE A 17 -11.26 20.30 -19.50
N GLU A 18 -9.98 19.95 -19.34
CA GLU A 18 -9.47 18.61 -19.66
C GLU A 18 -10.16 17.52 -18.81
N GLY A 19 -10.82 16.57 -19.49
CA GLY A 19 -11.50 15.45 -18.86
C GLY A 19 -12.99 15.67 -18.53
N ALA A 20 -13.57 16.85 -18.83
CA ALA A 20 -15.00 17.10 -18.66
C ALA A 20 -15.87 16.22 -19.58
N GLU A 21 -15.43 15.94 -20.82
CA GLU A 21 -16.12 15.03 -21.76
C GLU A 21 -16.27 13.61 -21.21
N LYS A 22 -15.26 13.10 -20.48
CA LYS A 22 -15.34 11.78 -19.84
C LYS A 22 -16.37 11.76 -18.72
N ARG A 23 -16.58 12.89 -18.03
CA ARG A 23 -17.61 13.02 -17.00
C ARG A 23 -18.99 13.06 -17.61
N LEU A 24 -19.17 13.74 -18.76
CA LEU A 24 -20.42 13.73 -19.52
C LEU A 24 -20.80 12.30 -19.94
N GLN A 25 -19.87 11.56 -20.55
CA GLN A 25 -20.11 10.16 -20.94
C GLN A 25 -20.44 9.24 -19.77
N SER A 26 -19.91 9.54 -18.56
CA SER A 26 -20.25 8.79 -17.34
C SER A 26 -21.64 9.16 -16.82
N TYR A 27 -21.99 10.45 -16.89
CA TYR A 27 -23.29 10.98 -16.48
C TYR A 27 -24.40 10.49 -17.41
N GLU A 28 -24.23 10.55 -18.73
CA GLU A 28 -25.20 10.05 -19.72
C GLU A 28 -25.48 8.55 -19.56
N ARG A 29 -24.47 7.76 -19.17
CA ARG A 29 -24.62 6.32 -18.91
C ARG A 29 -25.38 6.00 -17.62
N ARG A 30 -25.34 6.88 -16.62
CA ARG A 30 -25.80 6.56 -15.24
C ARG A 30 -26.90 7.48 -14.71
N GLY A 31 -27.15 8.61 -15.37
CA GLY A 31 -28.11 9.64 -14.96
C GLY A 31 -27.72 10.46 -13.73
N ARG A 32 -26.56 10.21 -13.10
CA ARG A 32 -26.08 10.91 -11.90
C ARG A 32 -24.57 10.76 -11.68
N ILE A 33 -23.98 11.63 -10.85
CA ILE A 33 -22.62 11.47 -10.30
C ILE A 33 -22.73 10.68 -8.99
N ASP A 34 -22.09 9.52 -8.92
CA ASP A 34 -22.13 8.58 -7.79
C ASP A 34 -20.92 8.65 -6.86
N ASN A 35 -19.92 9.48 -7.19
CA ASN A 35 -18.65 9.59 -6.47
C ASN A 35 -18.42 11.03 -6.00
N SER A 36 -18.29 11.22 -4.68
CA SER A 36 -18.05 12.52 -4.04
C SER A 36 -16.79 13.21 -4.56
N SER A 37 -15.72 12.46 -4.85
CA SER A 37 -14.49 13.02 -5.42
C SER A 37 -14.67 13.61 -6.83
N VAL A 38 -15.61 13.06 -7.61
CA VAL A 38 -15.92 13.55 -8.96
C VAL A 38 -16.76 14.81 -8.89
N LEU A 39 -17.67 14.90 -7.91
CA LEU A 39 -18.46 16.10 -7.64
C LEU A 39 -17.57 17.25 -7.15
N GLU A 40 -16.65 16.99 -6.21
CA GLU A 40 -15.69 17.99 -5.74
C GLU A 40 -14.77 18.50 -6.85
N ALA A 41 -14.34 17.60 -7.75
CA ALA A 41 -13.57 17.98 -8.93
C ALA A 41 -14.38 18.88 -9.87
N LEU A 42 -15.66 18.56 -10.12
CA LEU A 42 -16.54 19.40 -10.95
C LEU A 42 -16.77 20.79 -10.33
N ILE A 43 -17.02 20.85 -9.02
CA ILE A 43 -17.16 22.13 -8.30
C ILE A 43 -15.87 22.95 -8.44
N LYS A 44 -14.71 22.32 -8.28
CA LYS A 44 -13.42 22.98 -8.40
C LYS A 44 -13.16 23.50 -9.81
N ASP A 45 -13.51 22.72 -10.83
CA ASP A 45 -13.35 23.12 -12.23
C ASP A 45 -14.24 24.34 -12.55
N LEU A 46 -15.52 24.32 -12.14
CA LEU A 46 -16.43 25.47 -12.25
C LEU A 46 -15.91 26.72 -11.56
N LEU A 47 -15.35 26.56 -10.36
CA LEU A 47 -14.72 27.67 -9.62
C LEU A 47 -13.46 28.20 -10.31
N THR A 48 -12.83 27.41 -11.18
CA THR A 48 -11.59 27.79 -11.87
C THR A 48 -11.88 28.52 -13.19
N ILE A 49 -12.98 28.18 -13.87
CA ILE A 49 -13.42 28.83 -15.12
C ILE A 49 -13.61 30.35 -14.96
N HIS A 50 -14.16 30.77 -13.83
CA HIS A 50 -14.45 32.19 -13.57
C HIS A 50 -13.27 33.00 -13.02
N VAL A 51 -12.04 32.45 -13.05
CA VAL A 51 -10.85 33.14 -12.55
C VAL A 51 -9.93 33.51 -13.72
N THR A 52 -9.74 34.80 -13.96
CA THR A 52 -8.79 35.30 -14.97
C THR A 52 -7.37 34.85 -14.64
N CYS A 53 -6.72 34.21 -15.60
CA CYS A 53 -5.43 33.57 -15.44
C CYS A 53 -4.44 34.10 -16.48
N GLU A 54 -3.33 34.71 -16.05
CA GLU A 54 -2.24 35.12 -16.95
C GLU A 54 -1.20 34.00 -17.09
N LEU A 55 -0.65 33.79 -18.28
CA LEU A 55 0.38 32.78 -18.51
C LEU A 55 1.73 33.25 -17.95
N LYS A 56 2.49 32.34 -17.32
CA LYS A 56 3.79 32.67 -16.73
C LYS A 56 4.83 32.91 -17.82
N THR A 57 5.51 34.04 -17.75
CA THR A 57 6.60 34.43 -18.64
C THR A 57 7.97 34.24 -17.99
N ASP A 58 9.03 34.20 -18.79
CA ASP A 58 10.41 34.30 -18.33
C ASP A 58 10.81 35.77 -18.02
N GLU A 59 12.08 35.99 -17.66
CA GLU A 59 12.63 37.30 -17.30
C GLU A 59 12.66 38.29 -18.49
N GLU A 60 12.55 37.79 -19.71
CA GLU A 60 12.53 38.57 -20.96
C GLU A 60 11.09 38.85 -21.45
N GLY A 61 10.07 38.30 -20.77
CA GLY A 61 8.66 38.52 -21.05
C GLY A 61 8.01 37.49 -21.98
N GLU A 62 8.73 36.43 -22.36
CA GLU A 62 8.24 35.39 -23.26
C GLU A 62 7.51 34.27 -22.50
N ILE A 63 6.46 33.71 -23.09
CA ILE A 63 5.61 32.70 -22.44
C ILE A 63 6.38 31.38 -22.27
N LEU A 64 6.50 30.91 -21.02
CA LEU A 64 7.16 29.64 -20.70
C LEU A 64 6.41 28.44 -21.33
N LYS A 65 7.15 27.48 -21.88
CA LYS A 65 6.61 26.27 -22.54
C LYS A 65 6.63 25.05 -21.61
N GLY A 66 5.80 24.05 -21.89
CA GLY A 66 5.79 22.76 -21.18
C GLY A 66 5.17 22.81 -19.77
N LYS A 67 5.66 21.97 -18.83
CA LYS A 67 5.13 21.85 -17.46
C LYS A 67 5.22 23.15 -16.64
N GLU A 68 6.05 24.10 -17.10
CA GLU A 68 6.33 25.39 -16.46
C GLU A 68 5.38 26.51 -16.88
N ARG A 69 4.56 26.28 -17.94
CA ARG A 69 3.54 27.19 -18.50
C ARG A 69 2.39 27.57 -17.54
N ARG A 70 2.48 27.23 -16.24
CA ARG A 70 1.34 27.33 -15.31
C ARG A 70 0.99 28.78 -14.98
N PHE A 71 -0.30 29.06 -14.93
CA PHE A 71 -0.87 30.40 -14.76
C PHE A 71 -0.45 31.12 -13.47
N LEU A 72 -0.25 32.43 -13.58
CA LEU A 72 -0.21 33.39 -12.50
C LEU A 72 -1.66 33.72 -12.12
N LEU A 73 -2.14 33.15 -11.03
CA LEU A 73 -3.38 33.58 -10.40
C LEU A 73 -3.17 34.97 -9.79
N GLY A 74 -3.88 35.97 -10.34
CA GLY A 74 -3.96 37.33 -9.80
C GLY A 74 -4.37 37.34 -8.34
N GLU A 75 -3.65 38.14 -7.55
CA GLU A 75 -3.98 38.60 -6.19
C GLU A 75 -4.38 37.56 -5.12
N LYS A 76 -3.88 36.32 -5.22
CA LYS A 76 -3.70 35.45 -4.02
C LYS A 76 -2.23 35.20 -3.68
N ARG A 77 -1.30 35.86 -4.38
CA ARG A 77 0.14 35.64 -4.19
C ARG A 77 0.71 36.33 -2.95
N SER A 78 0.15 37.43 -2.50
CA SER A 78 0.60 38.12 -1.27
C SER A 78 0.27 37.29 -0.01
N GLU A 79 -0.91 36.67 0.05
CA GLU A 79 -1.23 35.72 1.14
C GLU A 79 -0.49 34.38 1.02
N ARG A 80 -0.05 33.98 -0.18
CA ARG A 80 0.72 32.74 -0.37
C ARG A 80 2.21 32.90 -0.06
N ALA A 81 2.76 34.10 -0.20
CA ALA A 81 4.14 34.40 0.14
C ALA A 81 4.33 34.68 1.64
N GLU A 82 3.35 35.28 2.33
CA GLU A 82 3.35 35.31 3.81
C GLU A 82 2.97 33.97 4.46
N ARG A 83 2.42 33.01 3.70
CA ARG A 83 2.41 31.59 4.07
C ARG A 83 3.78 30.92 3.86
N LEU A 84 4.85 31.64 4.15
CA LEU A 84 6.19 31.10 4.28
C LEU A 84 6.46 30.41 5.63
N ASP A 85 5.56 30.45 6.63
CA ASP A 85 5.74 29.61 7.82
C ASP A 85 4.44 29.28 8.60
N GLY A 86 3.29 29.34 7.93
CA GLY A 86 1.97 29.13 8.56
C GLY A 86 1.22 27.89 8.08
N ARG A 87 1.81 27.07 7.22
CA ARG A 87 1.21 25.76 6.91
C ARG A 87 1.31 24.93 8.18
N ARG A 88 0.19 24.76 8.89
CA ARG A 88 -0.03 23.49 9.59
C ARG A 88 0.12 22.41 8.53
N SER A 89 1.29 21.80 8.53
CA SER A 89 1.55 20.49 7.98
C SER A 89 0.26 19.66 8.04
N ASN A 90 -0.25 19.22 6.89
CA ASN A 90 -1.16 18.06 6.86
C ASN A 90 -0.42 16.78 7.32
N GLY A 91 0.90 16.83 7.52
CA GLY A 91 1.53 15.89 8.41
C GLY A 91 0.90 16.11 9.77
N ALA A 92 0.02 15.17 10.13
CA ALA A 92 -0.44 14.93 11.48
C ALA A 92 0.62 15.42 12.46
N ASN A 93 0.23 16.20 13.49
CA ASN A 93 1.07 16.41 14.66
C ASN A 93 1.77 15.07 14.92
N ARG A 94 3.09 15.07 14.76
CA ARG A 94 3.86 13.84 14.78
C ARG A 94 3.78 13.39 16.22
N GLU A 95 2.85 12.48 16.50
CA GLU A 95 2.58 11.98 17.85
C GLU A 95 3.91 11.53 18.44
N GLU A 96 4.15 11.82 19.73
CA GLU A 96 5.38 11.41 20.44
C GLU A 96 5.67 9.91 20.23
N ASP A 97 4.62 9.12 20.13
CA ASP A 97 4.63 7.70 19.80
C ASP A 97 5.37 7.37 18.50
N ARG A 98 5.26 8.20 17.45
CA ARG A 98 5.96 7.96 16.17
C ARG A 98 7.47 8.11 16.29
N ASN A 99 7.95 8.95 17.21
CA ASN A 99 9.39 9.08 17.45
C ASN A 99 9.98 7.76 17.99
N LEU A 100 9.20 6.96 18.71
CA LEU A 100 9.62 5.64 19.20
C LEU A 100 9.83 4.65 18.05
N LEU A 101 9.02 4.72 17.00
CA LEU A 101 9.20 3.89 15.80
C LEU A 101 10.39 4.36 14.96
N ASP A 102 10.57 5.68 14.84
CA ASP A 102 11.75 6.26 14.17
C ASP A 102 13.04 5.80 14.84
N GLU A 103 13.06 5.80 16.18
CA GLU A 103 14.18 5.35 16.98
C GLU A 103 14.41 3.84 16.89
N HIS A 104 13.33 3.04 16.88
CA HIS A 104 13.41 1.60 16.66
C HIS A 104 14.06 1.28 15.29
N ILE A 105 13.62 1.96 14.23
CA ILE A 105 14.18 1.81 12.89
C ILE A 105 15.65 2.26 12.86
N PHE A 106 15.98 3.38 13.49
CA PHE A 106 17.34 3.88 13.56
C PHE A 106 18.28 2.87 14.22
N ARG A 107 17.89 2.30 15.37
CA ARG A 107 18.68 1.26 16.04
C ARG A 107 18.86 0.01 15.18
N THR A 108 17.84 -0.36 14.42
CA THR A 108 17.96 -1.46 13.45
C THR A 108 18.98 -1.15 12.37
N ILE A 109 19.01 0.08 11.84
CA ILE A 109 20.04 0.53 10.88
C ILE A 109 21.44 0.42 11.50
N VAL A 110 21.64 0.95 12.72
CA VAL A 110 22.94 0.87 13.42
C VAL A 110 23.35 -0.57 13.68
N LYS A 111 22.43 -1.46 14.06
CA LYS A 111 22.73 -2.88 14.29
C LYS A 111 23.14 -3.61 13.00
N LEU A 112 22.55 -3.23 11.87
CA LEU A 112 22.86 -3.84 10.57
C LEU A 112 24.13 -3.26 9.94
N GLU A 113 24.58 -2.08 10.37
CA GLU A 113 25.75 -1.37 9.84
C GLU A 113 26.97 -2.28 9.64
N PRO A 114 27.45 -3.07 10.64
CA PRO A 114 28.66 -3.88 10.45
C PRO A 114 28.54 -4.94 9.34
N LYS A 115 27.32 -5.42 9.06
CA LYS A 115 27.07 -6.45 8.04
C LYS A 115 27.00 -5.88 6.63
N TYR A 116 26.61 -4.61 6.49
CA TYR A 116 26.38 -3.96 5.20
C TYR A 116 27.31 -2.77 4.95
N TRP A 117 28.35 -2.64 5.76
CA TRP A 117 29.34 -1.58 5.66
C TRP A 117 30.17 -1.70 4.39
N ASN A 118 30.24 -0.62 3.62
CA ASN A 118 31.18 -0.47 2.52
C ASN A 118 32.37 0.37 3.01
N TYR A 119 33.49 -0.31 3.30
CA TYR A 119 34.68 0.32 3.86
C TYR A 119 35.28 1.41 2.95
N GLU A 120 35.26 1.20 1.64
CA GLU A 120 35.84 2.14 0.67
C GLU A 120 35.06 3.45 0.57
N LYS A 121 33.75 3.41 0.84
CA LYS A 121 32.84 4.54 0.63
C LYS A 121 32.27 5.13 1.92
N ASP A 122 32.70 4.64 3.10
CA ASP A 122 32.20 5.10 4.40
C ASP A 122 30.65 5.14 4.48
N THR A 123 30.00 4.11 3.95
CA THR A 123 28.53 4.08 3.77
C THR A 123 27.94 2.70 4.04
N VAL A 124 26.66 2.67 4.45
CA VAL A 124 25.89 1.43 4.62
C VAL A 124 24.97 1.22 3.41
N VAL A 125 25.09 0.07 2.75
CA VAL A 125 24.25 -0.27 1.59
C VAL A 125 23.21 -1.31 2.00
N ILE A 126 22.02 -0.86 2.40
CA ILE A 126 20.93 -1.73 2.83
C ILE A 126 19.72 -1.54 1.92
N THR A 127 19.10 -2.65 1.50
CA THR A 127 17.85 -2.56 0.73
C THR A 127 16.67 -2.23 1.65
N THR A 128 15.66 -1.53 1.14
CA THR A 128 14.40 -1.31 1.88
C THR A 128 13.78 -2.63 2.33
N THR A 129 13.85 -3.68 1.51
CA THR A 129 13.33 -5.01 1.84
C THR A 129 14.06 -5.63 3.02
N GLU A 130 15.38 -5.54 3.03
CA GLU A 130 16.20 -6.04 4.16
C GLU A 130 15.89 -5.24 5.43
N LEU A 131 15.83 -3.90 5.35
CA LEU A 131 15.41 -3.08 6.49
C LEU A 131 14.05 -3.54 7.03
N ILE A 132 13.05 -3.69 6.15
CA ILE A 132 11.71 -4.18 6.50
C ILE A 132 11.79 -5.54 7.20
N GLN A 133 12.61 -6.48 6.75
CA GLN A 133 12.74 -7.78 7.41
C GLN A 133 13.24 -7.68 8.85
N HIS A 134 14.10 -6.71 9.17
CA HIS A 134 14.71 -6.59 10.50
C HIS A 134 13.97 -5.66 11.45
N TYR A 135 13.27 -4.63 10.97
CA TYR A 135 12.50 -3.73 11.85
C TYR A 135 11.01 -4.07 11.90
N ALA A 136 10.45 -4.84 10.94
CA ALA A 136 9.01 -5.11 10.93
C ALA A 136 8.60 -5.79 12.24
N LEU A 137 7.88 -5.04 13.08
CA LEU A 137 7.40 -5.51 14.38
C LEU A 137 6.33 -6.58 14.24
N ILE A 138 5.61 -6.55 13.11
CA ILE A 138 4.68 -7.60 12.70
C ILE A 138 5.09 -8.07 11.30
N ASN A 139 5.48 -9.34 11.20
CA ASN A 139 5.85 -9.99 9.95
C ASN A 139 4.59 -10.47 9.21
N PRO A 140 4.27 -9.94 8.01
CA PRO A 140 3.10 -10.38 7.25
C PRO A 140 3.12 -11.87 6.92
N ASN A 141 4.30 -12.48 6.78
CA ASN A 141 4.42 -13.89 6.36
C ASN A 141 4.06 -14.87 7.50
N GLU A 142 4.13 -14.44 8.76
CA GLU A 142 3.74 -15.24 9.93
C GLU A 142 2.22 -15.27 10.15
N ILE A 143 1.48 -14.46 9.40
CA ILE A 143 0.02 -14.45 9.41
C ILE A 143 -0.44 -15.62 8.54
N GLU A 144 -0.60 -16.78 9.16
CA GLU A 144 -1.03 -18.00 8.51
C GLU A 144 -2.51 -17.93 8.10
N HIS A 145 -2.82 -18.50 6.93
CA HIS A 145 -4.20 -18.56 6.43
C HIS A 145 -5.15 -19.27 7.41
N LYS A 146 -4.69 -20.38 8.01
CA LYS A 146 -5.43 -21.16 9.00
C LYS A 146 -5.85 -20.36 10.24
N LYS A 147 -5.03 -19.39 10.68
CA LYS A 147 -5.37 -18.50 11.79
C LYS A 147 -6.50 -17.55 11.42
N ILE A 148 -6.50 -17.03 10.20
CA ILE A 148 -7.59 -16.18 9.68
C ILE A 148 -8.90 -16.98 9.59
N LEU A 149 -8.83 -18.21 9.08
CA LEU A 149 -9.98 -19.11 9.01
C LEU A 149 -10.58 -19.38 10.41
N LYS A 150 -9.72 -19.64 11.40
CA LYS A 150 -10.12 -19.84 12.80
C LYS A 150 -10.77 -18.58 13.38
N ILE A 151 -10.17 -17.39 13.20
CA ILE A 151 -10.76 -16.11 13.61
C ILE A 151 -12.15 -15.91 13.02
N ILE A 152 -12.32 -16.18 11.72
CA ILE A 152 -13.62 -16.08 11.04
C ILE A 152 -14.63 -17.05 11.67
N LYS A 153 -14.26 -18.33 11.83
CA LYS A 153 -15.15 -19.35 12.41
C LYS A 153 -15.58 -19.01 13.84
N GLU A 154 -14.65 -18.56 14.68
CA GLU A 154 -14.90 -18.37 16.11
C GLU A 154 -15.63 -17.07 16.43
N ASN A 155 -15.60 -16.09 15.53
CA ASN A 155 -16.01 -14.73 15.86
C ASN A 155 -17.00 -14.09 14.88
N ILE A 156 -17.23 -14.68 13.70
CA ILE A 156 -18.19 -14.18 12.72
C ILE A 156 -19.32 -15.18 12.62
N PHE A 157 -20.55 -14.70 12.77
CA PHE A 157 -21.77 -15.49 12.75
C PHE A 157 -22.77 -14.86 11.76
N GLY A 158 -23.52 -15.69 11.03
CA GLY A 158 -24.77 -15.29 10.39
C GLY A 158 -24.79 -14.96 8.90
N GLU A 159 -23.88 -15.50 8.09
CA GLU A 159 -23.99 -15.36 6.63
C GLU A 159 -23.90 -16.71 5.91
N SER A 160 -24.95 -17.03 5.14
CA SER A 160 -25.01 -18.15 4.19
C SER A 160 -24.21 -17.85 2.90
N LYS A 161 -23.08 -17.16 3.02
CA LYS A 161 -22.23 -16.79 1.90
C LYS A 161 -20.92 -17.54 2.01
N LEU A 162 -20.64 -18.31 0.97
CA LEU A 162 -19.37 -18.97 0.78
C LEU A 162 -18.21 -17.94 0.83
N VAL A 163 -17.32 -18.09 1.82
CA VAL A 163 -16.25 -17.13 2.12
C VAL A 163 -14.94 -17.47 1.39
N TYR A 164 -14.40 -16.52 0.63
CA TYR A 164 -13.06 -16.60 0.04
C TYR A 164 -11.98 -16.07 1.01
N ALA A 165 -11.71 -16.82 2.08
CA ALA A 165 -10.82 -16.37 3.15
C ALA A 165 -9.37 -16.09 2.69
N HIS A 166 -8.92 -16.68 1.57
CA HIS A 166 -7.61 -16.40 0.99
C HIS A 166 -7.47 -14.93 0.58
N GLN A 167 -8.52 -14.33 0.00
CA GLN A 167 -8.52 -12.91 -0.37
C GLN A 167 -8.41 -12.02 0.87
N ILE A 168 -9.06 -12.41 1.96
CA ILE A 168 -9.01 -11.70 3.25
C ILE A 168 -7.59 -11.77 3.83
N THR A 169 -6.97 -12.95 3.77
CA THR A 169 -5.60 -13.16 4.26
C THR A 169 -4.60 -12.34 3.49
N GLU A 170 -4.67 -12.36 2.15
CA GLU A 170 -3.77 -11.55 1.30
C GLU A 170 -4.01 -10.06 1.48
N TYR A 171 -5.25 -9.63 1.73
CA TYR A 171 -5.54 -8.25 2.09
C TYR A 171 -4.87 -7.85 3.39
N ILE A 172 -5.01 -8.64 4.46
CA ILE A 172 -4.41 -8.35 5.78
C ILE A 172 -2.88 -8.30 5.67
N ARG A 173 -2.29 -9.27 4.97
CA ARG A 173 -0.85 -9.30 4.70
C ARG A 173 -0.40 -8.06 3.91
N GLY A 174 -1.14 -7.69 2.88
CA GLY A 174 -0.91 -6.50 2.08
C GLY A 174 -0.98 -5.23 2.92
N TYR A 175 -2.00 -5.12 3.78
CA TYR A 175 -2.22 -3.98 4.65
C TYR A 175 -1.08 -3.75 5.64
N ILE A 176 -0.61 -4.80 6.30
CA ILE A 176 0.52 -4.74 7.23
C ILE A 176 1.82 -4.45 6.48
N ARG A 177 2.02 -5.07 5.30
CA ARG A 177 3.19 -4.80 4.43
C ARG A 177 3.25 -3.33 4.00
N ASP A 178 2.13 -2.76 3.57
CA ASP A 178 2.05 -1.36 3.15
C ASP A 178 2.23 -0.42 4.34
N THR A 179 1.71 -0.78 5.51
CA THR A 179 1.92 -0.01 6.75
C THR A 179 3.39 0.01 7.16
N ASN A 180 4.05 -1.16 7.16
CA ASN A 180 5.50 -1.27 7.33
C ASN A 180 6.23 -0.31 6.38
N ARG A 181 6.00 -0.43 5.06
CA ARG A 181 6.67 0.40 4.05
C ARG A 181 6.46 1.90 4.29
N ASN A 182 5.24 2.30 4.65
CA ASN A 182 4.91 3.70 4.91
C ASN A 182 5.65 4.23 6.13
N ILE A 183 5.66 3.46 7.23
CA ILE A 183 6.38 3.84 8.46
C ILE A 183 7.87 3.99 8.16
N LEU A 184 8.50 2.99 7.53
CA LEU A 184 9.91 3.08 7.16
C LEU A 184 10.22 4.32 6.32
N THR A 185 9.42 4.57 5.29
CA THR A 185 9.64 5.74 4.42
C THR A 185 9.52 7.04 5.21
N SER A 186 8.52 7.16 6.08
CA SER A 186 8.34 8.35 6.92
C SER A 186 9.44 8.53 7.96
N SER A 187 9.95 7.43 8.52
CA SER A 187 11.02 7.43 9.51
C SER A 187 12.36 7.79 8.89
N LEU A 188 12.71 7.20 7.74
CA LEU A 188 13.93 7.54 7.01
C LEU A 188 13.97 9.03 6.63
N ASN A 189 12.86 9.57 6.08
CA ASN A 189 12.78 10.99 5.74
C ASN A 189 12.94 11.92 6.95
N ALA A 190 12.60 11.44 8.15
CA ALA A 190 12.70 12.23 9.36
C ALA A 190 14.06 12.18 10.00
N LEU A 191 14.68 11.00 10.01
CA LEU A 191 16.07 10.82 10.39
C LEU A 191 16.97 11.66 9.50
N GLU A 192 16.64 11.77 8.20
CA GLU A 192 17.34 12.66 7.27
C GLU A 192 17.12 14.14 7.59
N LYS A 193 15.87 14.57 7.82
CA LYS A 193 15.57 15.96 8.22
C LYS A 193 16.20 16.41 9.54
N ASN A 194 16.46 15.45 10.44
CA ASN A 194 17.08 15.69 11.74
C ASN A 194 18.59 15.46 11.71
N ASP A 195 19.21 15.40 10.52
CA ASP A 195 20.65 15.23 10.31
C ASP A 195 21.26 14.00 11.01
N ARG A 196 20.46 12.95 11.25
CA ARG A 196 20.96 11.67 11.81
C ARG A 196 21.50 10.76 10.72
N ILE A 197 20.95 10.85 9.51
CA ILE A 197 21.37 10.09 8.34
C ILE A 197 21.38 10.95 7.08
N ILE A 198 22.07 10.49 6.04
CA ILE A 198 21.90 10.95 4.66
C ILE A 198 21.39 9.78 3.84
N LEU A 199 20.32 9.99 3.08
CA LEU A 199 19.79 9.00 2.15
C LEU A 199 20.29 9.28 0.74
N SER A 200 20.76 8.23 0.07
CA SER A 200 21.02 8.27 -1.37
C SER A 200 20.65 6.94 -2.00
N TYR A 201 20.79 6.84 -3.33
CA TYR A 201 20.51 5.63 -4.07
C TYR A 201 21.74 5.16 -4.83
N ARG A 202 21.95 3.84 -4.86
CA ARG A 202 22.81 3.17 -5.84
C ARG A 202 21.92 2.40 -6.80
N TYR A 203 22.20 2.53 -8.08
CA TYR A 203 21.39 1.94 -9.13
C TYR A 203 22.04 0.66 -9.66
N PHE A 204 21.20 -0.34 -9.93
CA PHE A 204 21.65 -1.64 -10.37
C PHE A 204 20.86 -2.11 -11.57
N VAL A 205 21.56 -2.78 -12.46
CA VAL A 205 21.05 -3.49 -13.63
C VAL A 205 21.46 -4.94 -13.46
N ALA A 206 20.49 -5.84 -13.35
CA ALA A 206 20.70 -7.26 -13.34
C ALA A 206 20.36 -7.86 -14.69
N ASP A 207 21.32 -8.56 -15.27
CA ASP A 207 21.15 -9.35 -16.49
C ASP A 207 21.80 -10.74 -16.29
N LYS A 208 22.04 -11.48 -17.38
CA LYS A 208 22.67 -12.80 -17.35
C LYS A 208 24.10 -12.81 -16.78
N THR A 209 24.78 -11.66 -16.76
CA THR A 209 26.15 -11.50 -16.24
C THR A 209 26.19 -11.25 -14.73
N GLY A 210 25.05 -10.91 -14.13
CA GLY A 210 24.92 -10.68 -12.70
C GLY A 210 24.37 -9.30 -12.38
N ASN A 211 24.64 -8.83 -11.15
CA ASN A 211 24.15 -7.56 -10.63
C ASN A 211 25.19 -6.46 -10.84
N ASN A 212 25.03 -5.65 -11.89
CA ASN A 212 25.95 -4.59 -12.22
C ASN A 212 25.47 -3.26 -11.63
N GLU A 213 26.33 -2.58 -10.89
CA GLU A 213 26.07 -1.22 -10.46
C GLU A 213 26.27 -0.25 -11.62
N VAL A 214 25.34 0.68 -11.78
CA VAL A 214 25.36 1.71 -12.83
C VAL A 214 25.08 3.08 -12.22
N ASP A 215 25.39 4.13 -12.95
CA ASP A 215 24.94 5.47 -12.62
C ASP A 215 23.43 5.65 -12.89
N GLU A 216 22.89 6.80 -12.48
CA GLU A 216 21.48 7.12 -12.66
C GLU A 216 21.08 7.19 -14.14
N PHE A 217 22.00 7.66 -15.00
CA PHE A 217 21.78 7.75 -16.43
C PHE A 217 21.62 6.36 -17.07
N GLY A 218 22.56 5.45 -16.80
CA GLY A 218 22.50 4.07 -17.25
C GLY A 218 21.26 3.33 -16.75
N TYR A 219 20.89 3.54 -15.47
CA TYR A 219 19.64 3.01 -14.92
C TYR A 219 18.40 3.52 -15.67
N THR A 220 18.32 4.83 -15.91
CA THR A 220 17.17 5.45 -16.55
C THR A 220 17.04 5.00 -18.01
N ALA A 221 18.16 4.88 -18.73
CA ALA A 221 18.19 4.35 -20.09
C ALA A 221 17.68 2.90 -20.16
N LYS A 222 18.13 2.02 -19.25
CA LYS A 222 17.66 0.63 -19.18
C LYS A 222 16.20 0.51 -18.75
N LYS A 223 15.76 1.37 -17.83
CA LYS A 223 14.36 1.45 -17.44
C LYS A 223 13.47 1.83 -18.62
N ALA A 224 13.85 2.85 -19.40
CA ALA A 224 13.12 3.28 -20.58
C ALA A 224 13.05 2.18 -21.66
N GLN A 225 14.12 1.42 -21.83
CA GLN A 225 14.14 0.25 -22.72
C GLN A 225 13.08 -0.80 -22.32
N ILE A 226 12.98 -1.12 -21.03
CA ILE A 226 11.97 -2.07 -20.52
C ILE A 226 10.56 -1.52 -20.73
N GLU A 227 10.34 -0.25 -20.38
CA GLU A 227 9.02 0.39 -20.52
C GLU A 227 8.57 0.43 -21.99
N SER A 228 9.47 0.74 -22.92
CA SER A 228 9.18 0.71 -24.37
C SER A 228 8.77 -0.68 -24.85
N GLU A 229 9.42 -1.75 -24.39
CA GLU A 229 9.06 -3.12 -24.81
C GLU A 229 7.71 -3.56 -24.22
N ILE A 230 7.39 -3.11 -23.00
CA ILE A 230 6.08 -3.33 -22.39
C ILE A 230 5.00 -2.60 -23.20
N ASP A 231 5.24 -1.36 -23.60
CA ASP A 231 4.29 -0.57 -24.39
C ASP A 231 4.06 -1.18 -25.79
N ASP A 232 5.11 -1.68 -26.43
CA ASP A 232 5.02 -2.42 -27.69
C ASP A 232 4.14 -3.69 -27.54
N PHE A 233 4.35 -4.47 -26.48
CA PHE A 233 3.53 -5.64 -26.21
C PHE A 233 2.08 -5.26 -25.92
N ASN A 234 1.87 -4.22 -25.11
CA ASN A 234 0.56 -3.69 -24.77
C ASN A 234 -0.21 -3.27 -26.01
N TYR A 235 0.44 -2.54 -26.92
CA TYR A 235 -0.14 -2.10 -28.19
C TYR A 235 -0.55 -3.28 -29.07
N ARG A 236 0.34 -4.26 -29.27
CA ARG A 236 0.09 -5.42 -30.15
C ARG A 236 -0.99 -6.37 -29.62
N ASN A 237 -1.12 -6.48 -28.29
CA ASN A 237 -2.00 -7.46 -27.65
C ASN A 237 -3.22 -6.83 -26.95
N ASN A 238 -3.41 -5.51 -27.08
CA ASN A 238 -4.44 -4.74 -26.37
C ASN A 238 -4.44 -5.02 -24.85
N THR A 239 -3.25 -4.98 -24.24
CA THR A 239 -3.04 -5.17 -22.79
C THR A 239 -2.56 -3.88 -22.13
N ARG A 240 -2.44 -3.88 -20.79
CA ARG A 240 -2.08 -2.70 -19.98
C ARG A 240 -1.10 -3.05 -18.86
N TYR A 241 -0.06 -3.80 -19.20
CA TYR A 241 1.01 -4.11 -18.26
C TYR A 241 1.86 -2.88 -17.96
N THR A 242 2.47 -2.86 -16.78
CA THR A 242 3.39 -1.80 -16.33
C THR A 242 4.69 -2.44 -15.86
N LEU A 243 5.76 -1.65 -15.75
CA LEU A 243 7.04 -2.12 -15.18
C LEU A 243 6.86 -2.77 -13.80
N ASN A 244 6.04 -2.17 -12.94
CA ASN A 244 5.72 -2.73 -11.63
C ASN A 244 4.96 -4.06 -11.72
N ALA A 245 4.04 -4.19 -12.68
CA ALA A 245 3.30 -5.44 -12.90
C ALA A 245 4.25 -6.54 -13.38
N PHE A 246 5.15 -6.23 -14.32
CA PHE A 246 6.17 -7.14 -14.81
C PHE A 246 7.08 -7.67 -13.68
N GLN A 247 7.62 -6.76 -12.85
CA GLN A 247 8.46 -7.15 -11.71
C GLN A 247 7.72 -8.05 -10.72
N LYS A 248 6.44 -7.77 -10.42
CA LYS A 248 5.60 -8.61 -9.56
C LYS A 248 5.33 -9.99 -10.17
N MET A 249 5.04 -10.07 -11.46
CA MET A 249 4.79 -11.33 -12.16
C MET A 249 6.00 -12.25 -12.15
N ARG A 250 7.21 -11.69 -12.31
CA ARG A 250 8.46 -12.45 -12.21
C ARG A 250 8.67 -13.06 -10.83
N ALA A 251 8.35 -12.32 -9.76
CA ALA A 251 8.47 -12.77 -8.37
C ALA A 251 7.38 -13.77 -7.93
N LYS A 252 6.28 -13.88 -8.69
CA LYS A 252 5.16 -14.77 -8.37
C LYS A 252 5.52 -16.23 -8.67
N GLU A 253 5.17 -17.15 -7.77
CA GLU A 253 5.33 -18.60 -8.00
C GLU A 253 4.57 -19.05 -9.25
N LYS A 254 5.14 -20.00 -10.00
CA LYS A 254 4.60 -20.47 -11.29
C LYS A 254 3.13 -20.91 -11.23
N ARG A 255 2.71 -21.58 -10.13
CA ARG A 255 1.33 -22.09 -9.96
C ARG A 255 0.26 -21.01 -9.87
N PHE A 256 0.62 -19.81 -9.43
CA PHE A 256 -0.34 -18.70 -9.31
C PHE A 256 -0.39 -17.82 -10.56
N ARG A 257 0.50 -18.03 -11.54
CA ARG A 257 0.55 -17.23 -12.77
C ARG A 257 -0.63 -17.55 -13.67
N LYS A 258 -1.38 -16.52 -14.05
CA LYS A 258 -2.46 -16.64 -15.05
C LYS A 258 -1.85 -16.94 -16.41
N GLU A 259 -2.59 -17.60 -17.28
CA GLU A 259 -2.12 -17.97 -18.63
C GLU A 259 -1.62 -16.75 -19.43
N LYS A 260 -2.40 -15.65 -19.44
CA LYS A 260 -2.01 -14.37 -20.05
C LYS A 260 -0.77 -13.71 -19.44
N GLU A 261 -0.43 -14.01 -18.17
CA GLU A 261 0.81 -13.54 -17.54
C GLU A 261 2.02 -14.33 -18.07
N ARG A 262 1.84 -15.60 -18.46
CA ARG A 262 2.92 -16.46 -18.97
C ARG A 262 3.40 -15.97 -20.33
N ASP A 263 2.49 -15.66 -21.25
CA ASP A 263 2.85 -15.19 -22.60
C ASP A 263 3.63 -13.87 -22.56
N PHE A 264 3.18 -12.94 -21.72
CA PHE A 264 3.87 -11.68 -21.47
C PHE A 264 5.28 -11.89 -20.89
N LEU A 265 5.42 -12.77 -19.89
CA LEU A 265 6.72 -13.08 -19.30
C LEU A 265 7.69 -13.72 -20.30
N VAL A 266 7.20 -14.65 -21.12
CA VAL A 266 8.00 -15.29 -22.18
C VAL A 266 8.47 -14.27 -23.22
N HIS A 267 7.60 -13.33 -23.61
CA HIS A 267 7.97 -12.22 -24.50
C HIS A 267 9.07 -11.35 -23.88
N MET A 268 8.87 -10.91 -22.65
CA MET A 268 9.83 -10.07 -21.94
C MET A 268 11.17 -10.77 -21.73
N GLU A 269 11.19 -12.05 -21.38
CA GLU A 269 12.44 -12.83 -21.24
C GLU A 269 13.20 -12.98 -22.56
N LYS A 270 12.50 -12.96 -23.71
CA LYS A 270 13.16 -13.01 -25.03
C LYS A 270 13.70 -11.65 -25.47
N LYS A 271 12.99 -10.55 -25.15
CA LYS A 271 13.27 -9.22 -25.69
C LYS A 271 14.05 -8.31 -24.75
N CYS A 272 13.82 -8.45 -23.45
CA CYS A 272 14.42 -7.62 -22.42
C CYS A 272 14.63 -8.44 -21.13
N ASP A 273 15.65 -9.31 -21.14
CA ASP A 273 16.06 -10.08 -19.95
C ASP A 273 16.95 -9.24 -19.01
N ILE A 274 16.45 -8.07 -18.65
CA ILE A 274 17.13 -7.11 -17.79
C ILE A 274 16.18 -6.68 -16.68
N LEU A 275 16.69 -6.61 -15.46
CA LEU A 275 15.99 -6.05 -14.31
C LEU A 275 16.73 -4.80 -13.84
N VAL A 276 15.98 -3.74 -13.60
CA VAL A 276 16.50 -2.53 -12.99
C VAL A 276 15.97 -2.44 -11.56
N TYR A 277 16.85 -2.13 -10.62
CA TYR A 277 16.47 -1.86 -9.24
C TYR A 277 17.43 -0.87 -8.59
N LYS A 278 17.00 -0.24 -7.49
CA LYS A 278 17.81 0.68 -6.71
C LYS A 278 17.96 0.16 -5.29
N LYS A 279 19.13 0.36 -4.68
CA LYS A 279 19.37 0.11 -3.25
C LYS A 279 19.49 1.44 -2.53
N ASN A 280 18.95 1.51 -1.32
CA ASN A 280 19.19 2.68 -0.47
C ASN A 280 20.64 2.62 0.02
N VAL A 281 21.28 3.77 0.02
CA VAL A 281 22.54 3.99 0.71
C VAL A 281 22.24 4.92 1.85
N ILE A 282 22.58 4.47 3.05
CA ILE A 282 22.38 5.21 4.28
C ILE A 282 23.76 5.54 4.81
N ARG A 283 24.08 6.83 4.88
CA ARG A 283 25.23 7.30 5.64
C ARG A 283 24.73 7.71 7.03
N ILE A 284 25.30 7.11 8.08
CA ILE A 284 24.95 7.45 9.46
C ILE A 284 25.82 8.63 9.88
N LEU A 285 25.20 9.73 10.32
CA LEU A 285 25.91 10.93 10.76
C LEU A 285 26.12 10.97 12.27
N ASN A 286 25.10 10.58 13.04
CA ASN A 286 25.15 10.48 14.49
C ASN A 286 24.57 9.14 14.95
N LYS A 287 25.34 8.37 15.75
CA LYS A 287 24.96 7.04 16.26
C LYS A 287 24.24 7.07 17.61
N GLU A 288 24.11 8.23 18.24
CA GLU A 288 23.36 8.38 19.48
C GLU A 288 21.93 7.89 19.28
N SER A 289 21.48 7.01 20.18
CA SER A 289 20.17 6.38 20.13
C SER A 289 19.58 6.22 21.52
N ILE A 290 18.26 6.29 21.62
CA ILE A 290 17.51 6.06 22.86
C ILE A 290 17.00 4.63 22.87
N GLN A 291 17.08 3.95 24.02
CA GLN A 291 16.58 2.59 24.12
C GLN A 291 15.05 2.56 24.13
N VAL A 292 14.46 2.06 23.05
CA VAL A 292 13.02 1.77 22.96
C VAL A 292 12.77 0.29 23.26
N PRO A 293 11.92 -0.04 24.26
CA PRO A 293 11.48 -1.41 24.52
C PRO A 293 10.67 -1.98 23.34
N PRO A 294 10.93 -3.22 22.89
CA PRO A 294 10.19 -3.83 21.76
C PRO A 294 8.67 -3.83 21.97
N LYS A 295 8.20 -4.14 23.19
CA LYS A 295 6.77 -4.14 23.53
C LYS A 295 6.11 -2.79 23.25
N LEU A 296 6.80 -1.70 23.56
CA LEU A 296 6.30 -0.33 23.35
C LEU A 296 6.23 0.00 21.85
N SER A 297 7.27 -0.36 21.09
CA SER A 297 7.25 -0.20 19.62
C SER A 297 6.10 -1.00 18.98
N THR A 298 5.90 -2.24 19.41
CA THR A 298 4.81 -3.10 18.90
C THR A 298 3.44 -2.50 19.23
N GLN A 299 3.24 -1.96 20.44
CA GLN A 299 2.00 -1.27 20.82
C GLN A 299 1.72 -0.08 19.89
N VAL A 300 2.67 0.84 19.73
CA VAL A 300 2.49 2.00 18.85
C VAL A 300 2.23 1.60 17.40
N TYR A 301 2.94 0.58 16.90
CA TYR A 301 2.72 0.06 15.56
C TYR A 301 1.30 -0.49 15.39
N SER A 302 0.82 -1.25 16.36
CA SER A 302 -0.55 -1.76 16.39
C SER A 302 -1.58 -0.65 16.48
N ASP A 303 -1.34 0.40 17.26
CA ASP A 303 -2.23 1.57 17.34
C ASP A 303 -2.31 2.30 15.99
N ILE A 304 -1.21 2.41 15.25
CA ILE A 304 -1.21 2.98 13.89
C ILE A 304 -2.04 2.13 12.93
N LEU A 305 -1.93 0.79 13.00
CA LEU A 305 -2.78 -0.10 12.22
C LEU A 305 -4.26 0.11 12.57
N LEU A 306 -4.58 0.15 13.86
CA LEU A 306 -5.95 0.27 14.37
C LEU A 306 -6.58 1.66 14.10
N LYS A 307 -5.81 2.76 14.15
CA LYS A 307 -6.31 4.12 13.85
C LYS A 307 -6.93 4.23 12.46
N ARG A 308 -6.33 3.60 11.47
CA ARG A 308 -6.85 3.58 10.09
C ARG A 308 -8.08 2.66 9.96
N VAL A 309 -8.12 1.57 10.72
CA VAL A 309 -9.27 0.66 10.78
C VAL A 309 -10.49 1.32 11.41
N LYS A 310 -10.30 2.19 12.41
CA LYS A 310 -11.38 2.94 13.07
C LYS A 310 -12.19 3.82 12.10
N ALA A 311 -11.57 4.37 11.06
CA ALA A 311 -12.30 5.14 10.04
C ALA A 311 -13.26 4.24 9.24
N HIS A 312 -12.81 3.04 8.87
CA HIS A 312 -13.63 2.04 8.18
C HIS A 312 -14.70 1.41 9.09
N TYR A 313 -14.48 1.39 10.40
CA TYR A 313 -15.48 0.96 11.38
C TYR A 313 -16.74 1.85 11.36
N ILE A 314 -16.57 3.18 11.37
CA ILE A 314 -17.70 4.12 11.33
C ILE A 314 -18.53 3.92 10.05
N GLU A 315 -17.85 3.76 8.92
CA GLU A 315 -18.47 3.53 7.60
C GLU A 315 -19.20 2.17 7.52
N ALA A 316 -18.54 1.08 7.93
CA ALA A 316 -19.11 -0.28 7.88
C ALA A 316 -20.27 -0.49 8.88
N SER A 317 -20.25 0.21 10.03
CA SER A 317 -21.36 0.19 10.99
C SER A 317 -22.63 0.87 10.46
N SER A 318 -22.51 1.67 9.40
CA SER A 318 -23.62 2.41 8.79
C SER A 318 -24.20 1.75 7.53
N THR A 319 -23.56 0.69 7.00
CA THR A 319 -23.95 0.03 5.74
C THR A 319 -24.16 -1.47 5.92
N LEU A 320 -25.42 -1.90 6.01
CA LEU A 320 -25.81 -3.31 6.08
C LEU A 320 -25.73 -4.04 4.72
N ASP A 321 -25.63 -3.32 3.60
CA ASP A 321 -25.71 -3.86 2.23
C ASP A 321 -24.35 -4.23 1.58
N GLY A 322 -23.23 -4.10 2.30
CA GLY A 322 -21.89 -4.39 1.79
C GLY A 322 -21.57 -5.89 1.61
N SER A 323 -20.49 -6.20 0.89
CA SER A 323 -19.97 -7.57 0.80
C SER A 323 -19.46 -8.08 2.17
N PHE A 324 -19.43 -9.40 2.40
CA PHE A 324 -18.90 -10.01 3.64
C PHE A 324 -17.56 -9.40 4.04
N PHE A 325 -16.65 -9.29 3.07
CA PHE A 325 -15.32 -8.75 3.31
C PHE A 325 -15.35 -7.28 3.74
N GLU A 326 -16.17 -6.44 3.11
CA GLU A 326 -16.27 -5.02 3.49
C GLU A 326 -16.82 -4.84 4.91
N ARG A 327 -17.76 -5.70 5.32
CA ARG A 327 -18.35 -5.69 6.67
C ARG A 327 -17.36 -6.13 7.75
N TYR A 328 -16.57 -7.18 7.50
CA TYR A 328 -15.77 -7.82 8.54
C TYR A 328 -14.25 -7.61 8.46
N ARG A 329 -13.71 -7.02 7.39
CA ARG A 329 -12.25 -6.82 7.25
C ARG A 329 -11.62 -6.11 8.44
N SER A 330 -12.32 -5.11 8.99
CA SER A 330 -11.86 -4.33 10.14
C SER A 330 -11.84 -5.17 11.42
N PHE A 331 -12.88 -5.98 11.61
CA PHE A 331 -12.99 -6.91 12.73
C PHE A 331 -11.89 -7.97 12.70
N ILE A 332 -11.73 -8.63 11.55
CA ILE A 332 -10.73 -9.68 11.35
C ILE A 332 -9.33 -9.11 11.55
N LEU A 333 -9.05 -7.93 11.01
CA LEU A 333 -7.76 -7.26 11.20
C LEU A 333 -7.51 -6.91 12.68
N ALA A 334 -8.50 -6.41 13.42
CA ALA A 334 -8.36 -6.15 14.85
C ALA A 334 -8.09 -7.43 15.65
N LYS A 335 -8.77 -8.53 15.35
CA LYS A 335 -8.51 -9.86 15.95
C LYS A 335 -7.14 -10.44 15.59
N VAL A 336 -6.66 -10.20 14.38
CA VAL A 336 -5.28 -10.53 14.02
C VAL A 336 -4.29 -9.71 14.84
N ILE A 337 -4.55 -8.41 15.03
CA ILE A 337 -3.69 -7.53 15.81
C ILE A 337 -3.66 -7.97 17.29
N GLU A 338 -4.81 -8.34 17.85
CA GLU A 338 -4.94 -8.92 19.21
C GLU A 338 -3.99 -10.10 19.41
N SER A 339 -3.83 -10.96 18.39
CA SER A 339 -2.98 -12.15 18.48
C SER A 339 -1.48 -11.86 18.64
N PHE A 340 -1.04 -10.61 18.46
CA PHE A 340 0.34 -10.18 18.69
C PHE A 340 0.61 -9.74 20.14
N GLY A 341 -0.36 -9.91 21.05
CA GLY A 341 -0.19 -9.63 22.48
C GLY A 341 -0.09 -8.14 22.82
N VAL A 342 -0.76 -7.29 22.04
CA VAL A 342 -0.90 -5.85 22.29
C VAL A 342 -2.20 -5.54 23.02
N GLU A 343 -2.22 -4.44 23.75
CA GLU A 343 -3.43 -3.94 24.39
C GLU A 343 -4.32 -3.29 23.32
N LEU A 344 -5.57 -3.74 23.21
CA LEU A 344 -6.51 -3.16 22.27
C LEU A 344 -7.21 -1.94 22.89
N PRO A 345 -7.43 -0.86 22.12
CA PRO A 345 -8.26 0.25 22.57
C PRO A 345 -9.70 -0.19 22.90
N ASP A 346 -10.35 0.49 23.85
CA ASP A 346 -11.71 0.17 24.31
C ASP A 346 -12.73 0.05 23.17
N TRP A 347 -12.62 0.89 22.14
CA TRP A 347 -13.54 0.85 20.99
C TRP A 347 -13.44 -0.47 20.21
N CYS A 348 -12.31 -1.19 20.25
CA CYS A 348 -12.19 -2.52 19.65
C CYS A 348 -12.99 -3.55 20.47
N LEU A 349 -12.96 -3.45 21.80
CA LEU A 349 -13.73 -4.33 22.68
C LEU A 349 -15.24 -4.09 22.52
N GLU A 350 -15.66 -2.82 22.49
CA GLU A 350 -17.05 -2.45 22.17
C GLU A 350 -17.48 -2.98 20.80
N TYR A 351 -16.59 -2.90 19.82
CA TYR A 351 -16.84 -3.42 18.48
C TYR A 351 -16.99 -4.95 18.48
N PHE A 352 -16.17 -5.66 19.25
CA PHE A 352 -16.27 -7.11 19.37
C PHE A 352 -17.59 -7.55 19.99
N GLU A 353 -18.01 -6.91 21.07
CA GLU A 353 -19.28 -7.23 21.73
C GLU A 353 -20.50 -6.95 20.83
N ARG A 354 -20.48 -5.88 20.02
CA ARG A 354 -21.58 -5.58 19.08
C ARG A 354 -21.78 -6.67 18.02
N TYR A 355 -20.71 -7.30 17.54
CA TYR A 355 -20.78 -8.29 16.47
C TYR A 355 -20.87 -9.74 16.97
N LYS A 356 -20.73 -9.96 18.28
CA LYS A 356 -20.91 -11.27 18.94
C LYS A 356 -22.37 -11.75 18.94
N ASN A 357 -23.34 -10.86 18.72
CA ASN A 357 -24.78 -11.13 18.86
C ASN A 357 -25.56 -11.18 17.52
N GLY A 358 -24.95 -11.68 16.44
CA GLY A 358 -25.62 -11.95 15.16
C GLY A 358 -25.92 -13.43 14.96
N PHE A 359 -27.15 -13.79 14.56
CA PHE A 359 -27.64 -15.17 14.42
C PHE A 359 -26.96 -15.98 13.28
N GLY A 360 -26.42 -17.18 13.56
CA GLY A 360 -26.17 -18.29 12.59
C GLY A 360 -24.71 -18.73 12.37
N GLU A 361 -24.45 -19.96 11.90
CA GLU A 361 -23.10 -20.49 11.60
C GLU A 361 -22.56 -20.06 10.22
N VAL A 362 -21.26 -19.76 10.11
CA VAL A 362 -20.58 -19.43 8.83
C VAL A 362 -20.19 -20.70 8.06
N GLN A 363 -20.48 -20.74 6.76
CA GLN A 363 -20.10 -21.83 5.86
C GLN A 363 -18.92 -21.47 4.94
N PHE A 364 -17.91 -22.32 4.87
CA PHE A 364 -16.71 -22.14 4.04
C PHE A 364 -16.80 -22.86 2.68
N HIS A 365 -16.03 -22.40 1.69
CA HIS A 365 -15.79 -23.16 0.45
C HIS A 365 -14.89 -24.36 0.73
N ILE A 366 -15.47 -25.49 1.15
CA ILE A 366 -14.70 -26.69 1.56
C ILE A 366 -13.77 -27.19 0.43
N ASP A 367 -14.20 -27.09 -0.83
CA ASP A 367 -13.43 -27.53 -2.00
C ASP A 367 -12.15 -26.72 -2.25
N LEU A 368 -12.06 -25.51 -1.67
CA LEU A 368 -10.90 -24.62 -1.80
C LEU A 368 -9.94 -24.72 -0.61
N LEU A 369 -10.25 -25.57 0.37
CA LEU A 369 -9.43 -25.79 1.56
C LEU A 369 -8.58 -27.05 1.40
N SER A 370 -7.31 -26.95 1.78
CA SER A 370 -6.47 -28.12 2.06
C SER A 370 -6.99 -28.86 3.30
N ASP A 371 -6.58 -30.11 3.47
CA ASP A 371 -7.02 -30.92 4.61
C ASP A 371 -6.53 -30.35 5.96
N ASP A 372 -5.32 -29.78 5.99
CA ASP A 372 -4.81 -29.03 7.16
C ASP A 372 -5.70 -27.83 7.52
N GLU A 373 -6.24 -27.13 6.51
CA GLU A 373 -7.13 -25.98 6.73
C GLU A 373 -8.51 -26.42 7.20
N LYS A 374 -9.04 -27.53 6.67
CA LYS A 374 -10.30 -28.15 7.13
C LYS A 374 -10.19 -28.64 8.57
N LEU A 375 -9.05 -29.23 8.95
CA LEU A 375 -8.75 -29.62 10.33
C LEU A 375 -8.68 -28.40 11.25
N ALA A 376 -8.00 -27.32 10.83
CA ALA A 376 -7.85 -26.10 11.63
C ALA A 376 -9.19 -25.40 11.94
N ILE A 377 -10.22 -25.63 11.12
CA ILE A 377 -11.57 -25.15 11.35
C ILE A 377 -12.55 -26.26 11.73
N GLY A 378 -12.08 -27.45 12.11
CA GLY A 378 -12.91 -28.55 12.61
C GLY A 378 -14.05 -28.95 11.65
N ILE A 379 -13.77 -28.98 10.34
CA ILE A 379 -14.67 -29.57 9.31
C ILE A 379 -14.32 -31.05 9.09
N LEU A 380 -13.05 -31.41 9.22
CA LEU A 380 -12.62 -32.80 9.31
C LEU A 380 -12.46 -33.16 10.80
N ASP A 381 -13.15 -34.21 11.24
CA ASP A 381 -12.84 -34.86 12.51
C ASP A 381 -11.63 -35.76 12.31
N THR A 382 -10.64 -35.64 13.19
CA THR A 382 -9.63 -36.68 13.38
C THR A 382 -10.26 -37.82 14.17
N ASN A 383 -11.19 -38.54 13.55
CA ASN A 383 -11.45 -39.91 13.97
C ASN A 383 -10.27 -40.77 13.49
N ILE A 384 -9.11 -40.55 14.09
CA ILE A 384 -8.12 -41.62 14.19
C ILE A 384 -8.79 -42.62 15.14
N THR A 385 -9.45 -43.62 14.58
CA THR A 385 -9.96 -44.74 15.38
C THR A 385 -8.78 -45.37 16.11
N GLU A 386 -8.98 -45.81 17.35
CA GLU A 386 -7.92 -46.51 18.13
C GLU A 386 -7.30 -47.67 17.34
N GLU A 387 -8.01 -48.24 16.36
CA GLU A 387 -7.51 -49.26 15.43
C GLU A 387 -6.33 -48.77 14.55
N GLU A 388 -6.28 -47.51 14.12
CA GLU A 388 -5.15 -46.98 13.34
C GLU A 388 -3.90 -46.75 14.21
N VAL A 389 -4.08 -46.40 15.50
CA VAL A 389 -2.97 -46.24 16.46
C VAL A 389 -2.35 -47.59 16.81
N VAL A 390 -3.17 -48.65 16.94
CA VAL A 390 -2.67 -50.02 17.20
C VAL A 390 -1.91 -50.58 15.99
N SER A 391 -2.24 -50.17 14.78
CA SER A 391 -1.55 -50.60 13.55
C SER A 391 -0.17 -49.95 13.31
N GLN A 392 0.14 -48.86 14.03
CA GLN A 392 1.42 -48.11 13.92
C GLN A 392 2.37 -48.31 15.11
N LEU A 393 1.97 -49.09 16.12
CA LEU A 393 2.90 -49.51 17.18
C LEU A 393 3.67 -50.75 16.68
N PRO A 394 5.02 -50.69 16.67
CA PRO A 394 5.80 -51.84 16.27
C PRO A 394 5.70 -52.94 17.34
N PHE A 395 5.29 -54.14 16.91
CA PHE A 395 5.74 -55.37 17.55
C PHE A 395 6.90 -55.95 16.76
#